data_AF-A0A662KI12-F1
#
_entry.id   AF-A0A662KI12-F1
#
_cell.length_a   1.000
_cell.length_b   1.000
_cell.length_c   1.000
_cell.angle_alpha   90.00
_cell.angle_beta   90.00
_cell.angle_gamma   90.00
#
_symmetry.space_group_name_H-M   'P 1'
#
loop_
_entity.id
_entity.type
_entity.pdbx_description
1 polymer ?
#
loop_
_entity_poly.entity_id
_entity_poly.type
_entity_poly.pdbx_seq_one_letter_code
_entity_poly.pdbx_strand_id
1 'polypeptide(L)'
;MRGVGWDASHGEFLVEDYYYLSKLGKLLREKGIKVNQVEDFDELEEYDVIVFNYPEEEFEKKEVERIEKWLSEGKRIIFAAYYQDMDKTATNINKVLSELKIPLRINNDVVIDSKNNLGDEMFPLCKYNGYTVVMPCTSSLIVAGGNALVLSSGITKPKKRKNPIVGAMYKNGGELVVLGTCVFWDNYSLDLVDNKILAFDLLTGKRIK
;
A
#
# COMPACT_ATOMS: atom_id res chain seq x y z
N MET A 1 14.69 13.27 7.76
CA MET A 1 13.76 12.13 7.69
C MET A 1 14.09 11.19 8.83
N ARG A 2 13.16 10.93 9.75
CA ARG A 2 13.31 10.06 10.94
C ARG A 2 13.24 8.56 10.61
N GLY A 3 12.86 8.20 9.38
CA GLY A 3 12.86 6.84 8.87
C GLY A 3 11.45 6.32 8.57
N VAL A 4 11.34 5.01 8.38
CA VAL A 4 10.08 4.29 8.16
C VAL A 4 9.76 3.46 9.40
N GLY A 5 8.56 3.64 9.94
CA GLY A 5 7.95 2.73 10.92
C GLY A 5 7.11 1.70 10.16
N TRP A 6 7.43 0.43 10.33
CA TRP A 6 6.68 -0.67 9.77
C TRP A 6 5.86 -1.29 10.88
N ASP A 7 4.54 -1.21 10.78
CA ASP A 7 3.65 -1.72 11.81
C ASP A 7 3.82 -3.25 11.96
N ALA A 8 3.74 -3.71 13.20
CA ALA A 8 3.78 -5.12 13.57
C ALA A 8 2.71 -5.45 14.62
N SER A 9 1.78 -4.52 14.92
CA SER A 9 0.76 -4.71 15.96
C SER A 9 -0.58 -5.24 15.45
N HIS A 10 -0.78 -5.38 14.12
CA HIS A 10 -2.07 -5.80 13.53
C HIS A 10 -1.97 -7.02 12.58
N GLY A 11 -0.96 -7.87 12.78
CA GLY A 11 -0.79 -9.09 11.96
C GLY A 11 -0.12 -8.85 10.61
N GLU A 12 0.64 -7.76 10.46
CA GLU A 12 1.30 -7.39 9.21
C GLU A 12 2.27 -8.45 8.67
N PHE A 13 2.42 -8.46 7.34
CA PHE A 13 3.63 -9.00 6.74
C PHE A 13 4.82 -8.09 7.04
N LEU A 14 5.74 -8.67 7.79
CA LEU A 14 6.88 -8.02 8.42
C LEU A 14 8.04 -7.78 7.46
N VAL A 15 8.60 -6.55 7.43
CA VAL A 15 9.73 -6.21 6.53
C VAL A 15 11.01 -7.04 6.75
N GLU A 16 11.21 -7.56 7.96
CA GLU A 16 12.31 -8.45 8.32
C GLU A 16 12.01 -9.92 8.02
N ASP A 17 10.78 -10.26 7.59
CA ASP A 17 10.44 -11.62 7.17
C ASP A 17 11.33 -12.05 6.01
N TYR A 18 12.13 -13.09 6.25
CA TYR A 18 13.09 -13.56 5.28
C TYR A 18 12.42 -14.09 4.01
N TYR A 19 11.29 -14.78 4.16
CA TYR A 19 10.56 -15.45 3.11
C TYR A 19 9.80 -14.47 2.22
N TYR A 20 9.21 -13.43 2.80
CA TYR A 20 8.39 -12.47 2.05
C TYR A 20 9.12 -11.18 1.66
N LEU A 21 9.93 -10.57 2.54
CA LEU A 21 10.38 -9.17 2.36
C LEU A 21 11.89 -8.94 2.51
N SER A 22 12.71 -9.98 2.65
CA SER A 22 14.18 -9.84 2.78
C SER A 22 14.85 -9.01 1.68
N LYS A 23 14.38 -9.12 0.42
CA LYS A 23 14.91 -8.31 -0.69
C LYS A 23 14.59 -6.83 -0.54
N LEU A 24 13.39 -6.51 -0.05
CA LEU A 24 12.99 -5.12 0.24
C LEU A 24 13.86 -4.58 1.37
N GLY A 25 13.98 -5.30 2.48
CA GLY A 25 14.84 -4.92 3.59
C GLY A 25 16.30 -4.70 3.16
N LYS A 26 16.84 -5.58 2.31
CA LYS A 26 18.19 -5.43 1.73
C LYS A 26 18.30 -4.16 0.87
N LEU A 27 17.37 -3.94 -0.06
CA LEU A 27 17.33 -2.76 -0.91
C LEU A 27 17.34 -1.46 -0.08
N LEU A 28 16.53 -1.40 0.96
CA LEU A 28 16.40 -0.22 1.82
C LEU A 28 17.69 0.05 2.60
N ARG A 29 18.31 -1.00 3.17
CA ARG A 29 19.63 -0.90 3.83
C ARG A 29 20.72 -0.41 2.89
N GLU A 30 20.79 -0.96 1.67
CA GLU A 30 21.76 -0.53 0.64
C GLU A 30 21.57 0.94 0.23
N LYS A 31 20.35 1.48 0.36
CA LYS A 31 20.02 2.88 0.08
C LYS A 31 20.11 3.78 1.33
N GLY A 32 20.52 3.26 2.48
CA GLY A 32 20.61 4.01 3.73
C GLY A 32 19.25 4.43 4.31
N ILE A 33 18.17 3.73 3.94
CA ILE A 33 16.83 3.96 4.48
C ILE A 33 16.67 3.09 5.72
N LYS A 34 16.50 3.74 6.88
CA LYS A 34 16.19 3.05 8.13
C LYS A 34 14.71 2.69 8.16
N VAL A 35 14.42 1.39 8.25
CA VAL A 35 13.09 0.85 8.52
C VAL A 35 13.18 0.07 9.82
N ASN A 36 12.27 0.33 10.75
CA ASN A 36 12.15 -0.47 11.97
C ASN A 36 10.76 -1.08 12.02
N GLN A 37 10.69 -2.33 12.45
CA GLN A 37 9.43 -2.93 12.89
C GLN A 37 9.04 -2.34 14.24
N VAL A 38 7.75 -2.09 14.42
CA VAL A 38 7.23 -1.41 15.59
C VAL A 38 6.05 -2.21 16.11
N GLU A 39 6.22 -2.84 17.27
CA GLU A 39 5.21 -3.67 17.92
C GLU A 39 4.23 -2.85 18.76
N ASP A 40 4.67 -1.70 19.28
CA ASP A 40 3.81 -0.75 19.99
C ASP A 40 3.32 0.32 19.01
N PHE A 41 2.03 0.30 18.71
CA PHE A 41 1.41 1.24 17.78
C PHE A 41 1.72 2.71 18.10
N ASP A 42 1.79 3.10 19.38
CA ASP A 42 2.05 4.49 19.74
C ASP A 42 3.48 4.94 19.34
N GLU A 43 4.46 4.03 19.28
CA GLU A 43 5.85 4.31 18.87
C GLU A 43 5.97 4.63 17.37
N LEU A 44 4.96 4.31 16.55
CA LEU A 44 4.92 4.69 15.14
C LEU A 44 4.98 6.23 14.96
N GLU A 45 4.61 6.99 15.97
CA GLU A 45 4.65 8.46 15.95
C GLU A 45 6.07 9.04 15.78
N GLU A 46 7.13 8.25 16.02
CA GLU A 46 8.51 8.69 15.85
C GLU A 46 8.94 8.80 14.38
N TYR A 47 8.21 8.14 13.46
CA TYR A 47 8.60 7.96 12.06
C TYR A 47 7.90 8.93 11.12
N ASP A 48 8.54 9.27 10.00
CA ASP A 48 7.94 10.18 9.00
C ASP A 48 7.06 9.44 7.99
N VAL A 49 7.36 8.15 7.78
CA VAL A 49 6.59 7.25 6.93
C VAL A 49 6.15 6.07 7.79
N ILE A 50 4.86 5.77 7.79
CA ILE A 50 4.25 4.66 8.54
C ILE A 50 3.63 3.70 7.54
N VAL A 51 3.91 2.41 7.68
CA VAL A 51 3.44 1.35 6.77
C VAL A 51 2.60 0.34 7.53
N PHE A 52 1.36 0.18 7.09
CA PHE A 52 0.44 -0.88 7.49
C PHE A 52 0.30 -1.86 6.32
N ASN A 53 1.13 -2.90 6.33
CA ASN A 53 1.25 -3.86 5.23
C ASN A 53 0.54 -5.16 5.58
N TYR A 54 -0.66 -5.35 5.02
CA TYR A 54 -1.53 -6.50 5.32
C TYR A 54 -2.06 -6.51 6.77
N PRO A 55 -2.74 -5.45 7.26
CA PRO A 55 -3.29 -5.47 8.62
C PRO A 55 -4.52 -6.40 8.72
N GLU A 56 -4.35 -7.55 9.38
CA GLU A 56 -5.39 -8.56 9.60
C GLU A 56 -6.33 -8.20 10.76
N GLU A 57 -5.84 -7.40 11.71
CA GLU A 57 -6.59 -6.97 12.89
C GLU A 57 -7.27 -5.60 12.69
N GLU A 58 -8.35 -5.38 13.45
CA GLU A 58 -9.10 -4.12 13.39
C GLU A 58 -8.42 -3.04 14.24
N PHE A 59 -8.27 -1.84 13.68
CA PHE A 59 -7.78 -0.68 14.41
C PHE A 59 -8.82 -0.20 15.44
N GLU A 60 -8.38 0.04 16.66
CA GLU A 60 -9.15 0.70 17.69
C GLU A 60 -9.41 2.18 17.33
N LYS A 61 -10.49 2.73 17.87
CA LYS A 61 -10.84 4.14 17.68
C LYS A 61 -9.69 5.10 18.04
N LYS A 62 -8.94 4.80 19.11
CA LYS A 62 -7.80 5.63 19.53
C LYS A 62 -6.68 5.59 18.49
N GLU A 63 -6.45 4.45 17.87
CA GLU A 63 -5.44 4.27 16.82
C GLU A 63 -5.85 5.04 15.56
N VAL A 64 -7.14 5.04 15.20
CA VAL A 64 -7.68 5.87 14.13
C VAL A 64 -7.47 7.37 14.43
N GLU A 65 -7.73 7.83 15.66
CA GLU A 65 -7.47 9.21 16.09
C GLU A 65 -5.97 9.56 16.01
N ARG A 66 -5.07 8.62 16.32
CA ARG A 66 -3.62 8.78 16.15
C ARG A 66 -3.23 8.89 14.68
N ILE A 67 -3.77 8.04 13.81
CA ILE A 67 -3.55 8.09 12.36
C ILE A 67 -3.99 9.46 11.81
N GLU A 68 -5.13 9.99 12.26
CA GLU A 68 -5.58 11.33 11.88
C GLU A 68 -4.55 12.40 12.29
N LYS A 69 -4.09 12.35 13.55
CA LYS A 69 -3.09 13.27 14.08
C LYS A 69 -1.79 13.21 13.26
N TRP A 70 -1.27 12.01 13.00
CA TRP A 70 -0.05 11.80 12.22
C TRP A 70 -0.16 12.36 10.80
N LEU A 71 -1.29 12.16 10.13
CA LEU A 71 -1.56 12.79 8.84
C LEU A 71 -1.55 14.31 8.96
N SER A 72 -2.22 14.87 9.97
CA SER A 72 -2.26 16.33 10.16
C SER A 72 -0.88 16.95 10.43
N GLU A 73 0.04 16.17 11.02
CA GLU A 73 1.44 16.54 11.28
C GLU A 73 2.34 16.46 10.04
N GLY A 74 1.79 16.07 8.89
CA GLY A 74 2.51 16.00 7.62
C GLY A 74 3.20 14.66 7.36
N LYS A 75 2.95 13.62 8.18
CA LYS A 75 3.51 12.29 7.97
C LYS A 75 2.88 11.61 6.75
N ARG A 76 3.60 10.63 6.21
CA ARG A 76 3.08 9.74 5.17
C ARG A 76 2.60 8.44 5.80
N ILE A 77 1.39 8.01 5.48
CA ILE A 77 0.81 6.74 5.92
C ILE A 77 0.51 5.89 4.69
N ILE A 78 0.90 4.63 4.71
CA ILE A 78 0.73 3.68 3.61
C ILE A 78 -0.08 2.49 4.11
N PHE A 79 -1.25 2.26 3.50
CA PHE A 79 -2.04 1.05 3.67
C PHE A 79 -1.91 0.17 2.43
N ALA A 80 -1.56 -1.10 2.62
CA ALA A 80 -1.52 -2.09 1.54
C ALA A 80 -2.38 -3.31 1.90
N ALA A 81 -3.44 -3.53 1.12
CA ALA A 81 -4.39 -4.63 1.32
C ALA A 81 -4.05 -5.84 0.44
N TYR A 82 -5.01 -6.76 0.28
CA TYR A 82 -4.93 -7.84 -0.70
C TYR A 82 -6.27 -8.05 -1.42
N TYR A 83 -6.26 -8.80 -2.53
CA TYR A 83 -7.47 -9.05 -3.31
C TYR A 83 -8.56 -9.76 -2.50
N GLN A 84 -9.82 -9.57 -2.93
CA GLN A 84 -10.98 -10.27 -2.38
C GLN A 84 -11.22 -10.09 -0.87
N ASP A 85 -10.59 -9.07 -0.27
CA ASP A 85 -10.65 -8.86 1.19
C ASP A 85 -10.19 -10.08 1.99
N MET A 86 -9.15 -10.75 1.47
CA MET A 86 -8.50 -11.85 2.19
C MET A 86 -8.02 -11.34 3.56
N ASP A 87 -8.29 -12.15 4.57
CA ASP A 87 -8.03 -11.87 5.99
C ASP A 87 -8.54 -10.50 6.46
N LYS A 88 -9.62 -10.02 5.82
CA LYS A 88 -10.30 -8.75 6.13
C LYS A 88 -9.43 -7.49 5.98
N THR A 89 -8.27 -7.59 5.33
CA THR A 89 -7.33 -6.45 5.18
C THR A 89 -7.98 -5.22 4.57
N ALA A 90 -8.79 -5.39 3.51
CA ALA A 90 -9.50 -4.28 2.89
C ALA A 90 -10.63 -3.75 3.78
N THR A 91 -11.33 -4.61 4.51
CA THR A 91 -12.35 -4.23 5.49
C THR A 91 -11.75 -3.39 6.63
N ASN A 92 -10.64 -3.81 7.21
CA ASN A 92 -9.96 -3.11 8.31
C ASN A 92 -9.50 -1.73 7.86
N ILE A 93 -8.82 -1.65 6.70
CA ILE A 93 -8.39 -0.38 6.12
C ILE A 93 -9.58 0.52 5.80
N ASN A 94 -10.65 -0.01 5.20
CA ASN A 94 -11.84 0.78 4.87
C ASN A 94 -12.56 1.35 6.10
N LYS A 95 -12.51 0.68 7.25
CA LYS A 95 -13.03 1.23 8.52
C LYS A 95 -12.29 2.49 8.90
N VAL A 96 -10.95 2.45 8.90
CA VAL A 96 -10.09 3.62 9.15
C VAL A 96 -10.42 4.75 8.17
N LEU A 97 -10.45 4.47 6.86
CA LEU A 97 -10.74 5.48 5.84
C LEU A 97 -12.12 6.12 6.02
N SER A 98 -13.13 5.32 6.39
CA SER A 98 -14.50 5.80 6.62
C SER A 98 -14.60 6.68 7.86
N GLU A 99 -13.95 6.29 8.97
CA GLU A 99 -13.95 7.06 10.22
C GLU A 99 -13.25 8.43 10.03
N LEU A 100 -12.14 8.44 9.30
CA LEU A 100 -11.42 9.65 8.90
C LEU A 100 -12.11 10.45 7.79
N LYS A 101 -13.25 9.97 7.27
CA LYS A 101 -14.00 10.57 6.14
C LYS A 101 -13.12 10.78 4.90
N ILE A 102 -12.13 9.92 4.70
CA ILE A 102 -11.27 9.94 3.53
C ILE A 102 -12.03 9.35 2.34
N PRO A 103 -12.12 10.05 1.20
CA PRO A 103 -12.93 9.64 0.06
C PRO A 103 -12.26 8.56 -0.82
N LEU A 104 -11.59 7.60 -0.18
CA LEU A 104 -10.95 6.43 -0.78
C LEU A 104 -11.62 5.16 -0.23
N ARG A 105 -11.75 4.13 -1.07
CA ARG A 105 -12.27 2.82 -0.63
C ARG A 105 -11.70 1.68 -1.45
N ILE A 106 -11.21 0.64 -0.79
CA ILE A 106 -10.79 -0.61 -1.43
C ILE A 106 -12.03 -1.47 -1.70
N ASN A 107 -12.16 -2.01 -2.91
CA ASN A 107 -13.25 -2.94 -3.23
C ASN A 107 -12.89 -4.37 -2.84
N ASN A 108 -13.90 -5.16 -2.48
CA ASN A 108 -13.77 -6.61 -2.44
C ASN A 108 -13.90 -7.15 -3.87
N ASP A 109 -12.81 -7.05 -4.63
CA ASP A 109 -12.68 -7.62 -5.96
C ASP A 109 -11.23 -8.01 -6.26
N VAL A 110 -10.99 -8.44 -7.49
CA VAL A 110 -9.64 -8.68 -7.99
C VAL A 110 -9.49 -8.11 -9.38
N VAL A 111 -8.34 -7.51 -9.66
CA VAL A 111 -7.98 -7.02 -10.99
C VAL A 111 -7.24 -8.10 -11.74
N ILE A 112 -7.73 -8.39 -12.95
CA ILE A 112 -7.07 -9.29 -13.89
C ILE A 112 -6.85 -8.57 -15.22
N ASP A 113 -5.77 -8.91 -15.92
CA ASP A 113 -5.54 -8.45 -17.29
C ASP A 113 -5.06 -9.62 -18.14
N SER A 114 -5.86 -10.10 -19.09
CA SER A 114 -5.47 -11.23 -19.95
C SER A 114 -4.49 -10.86 -21.07
N LYS A 115 -4.19 -9.56 -21.25
CA LYS A 115 -3.35 -9.06 -22.34
C LYS A 115 -2.07 -8.40 -21.84
N ASN A 116 -2.17 -7.56 -20.80
CA ASN A 116 -1.04 -6.82 -20.23
C ASN A 116 -0.73 -7.36 -18.83
N ASN A 117 -0.09 -8.53 -18.79
CA ASN A 117 0.30 -9.18 -17.55
C ASN A 117 1.70 -9.79 -17.66
N LEU A 118 2.18 -10.32 -16.53
CA LEU A 118 3.46 -11.02 -16.46
C LEU A 118 3.28 -12.54 -16.37
N GLY A 119 2.76 -13.14 -17.44
CA GLY A 119 2.58 -14.59 -17.57
C GLY A 119 1.36 -15.18 -16.83
N ASP A 120 0.72 -14.40 -15.97
CA ASP A 120 -0.50 -14.76 -15.23
C ASP A 120 -1.45 -13.55 -15.23
N GLU A 121 -2.73 -13.74 -15.55
CA GLU A 121 -3.73 -12.66 -15.58
C GLU A 121 -3.87 -11.91 -14.25
N MET A 122 -3.52 -12.55 -13.12
CA MET A 122 -3.51 -11.99 -11.77
C MET A 122 -2.27 -11.14 -11.48
N PHE A 123 -1.33 -11.03 -12.43
CA PHE A 123 -0.12 -10.21 -12.37
C PHE A 123 -0.21 -9.06 -13.39
N PRO A 124 -1.22 -8.16 -13.28
CA PRO A 124 -1.43 -7.11 -14.27
C PRO A 124 -0.26 -6.12 -14.27
N LEU A 125 0.19 -5.76 -15.47
CA LEU A 125 1.08 -4.65 -15.68
C LEU A 125 0.28 -3.35 -15.57
N CYS A 126 0.70 -2.48 -14.67
CA CYS A 126 0.06 -1.22 -14.34
C CYS A 126 0.99 -0.05 -14.62
N LYS A 127 0.42 1.16 -14.69
CA LYS A 127 1.15 2.41 -14.89
C LYS A 127 1.27 3.18 -13.59
N TYR A 128 2.48 3.63 -13.31
CA TYR A 128 2.83 4.48 -12.17
C TYR A 128 3.80 5.56 -12.64
N ASN A 129 3.40 6.83 -12.69
CA ASN A 129 4.27 7.96 -13.00
C ASN A 129 5.21 7.75 -14.22
N GLY A 130 4.68 7.21 -15.32
CA GLY A 130 5.45 6.86 -16.53
C GLY A 130 6.18 5.52 -16.50
N TYR A 131 6.37 4.92 -15.32
CA TYR A 131 6.92 3.58 -15.14
C TYR A 131 5.87 2.49 -15.35
N THR A 132 6.35 1.27 -15.60
CA THR A 132 5.51 0.07 -15.65
C THR A 132 5.81 -0.78 -14.42
N VAL A 133 4.79 -1.04 -13.61
CA VAL A 133 4.89 -1.87 -12.40
C VAL A 133 3.97 -3.07 -12.53
N VAL A 134 4.30 -4.17 -11.88
CA VAL A 134 3.37 -5.30 -11.72
C VAL A 134 2.66 -5.17 -10.38
N MET A 135 1.34 -5.36 -10.36
CA MET A 135 0.51 -5.28 -9.14
C MET A 135 -0.21 -6.61 -8.93
N PRO A 136 0.49 -7.65 -8.43
CA PRO A 136 -0.09 -8.98 -8.31
C PRO A 136 -1.24 -8.99 -7.32
N CYS A 137 -2.26 -9.80 -7.60
CA CYS A 137 -3.31 -10.11 -6.63
C CYS A 137 -3.91 -8.84 -5.99
N THR A 138 -4.21 -7.84 -6.83
CA THR A 138 -4.65 -6.52 -6.37
C THR A 138 -6.16 -6.35 -6.41
N SER A 139 -6.70 -5.76 -5.35
CA SER A 139 -8.04 -5.15 -5.35
C SER A 139 -8.03 -3.84 -6.14
N SER A 140 -9.20 -3.44 -6.65
CA SER A 140 -9.39 -2.09 -7.19
C SER A 140 -9.86 -1.10 -6.13
N LEU A 141 -9.63 0.19 -6.36
CA LEU A 141 -10.04 1.27 -5.46
C LEU A 141 -11.11 2.15 -6.10
N ILE A 142 -12.02 2.67 -5.27
CA ILE A 142 -12.85 3.83 -5.56
C ILE A 142 -12.10 5.06 -5.04
N VAL A 143 -11.98 6.07 -5.90
CA VAL A 143 -11.33 7.36 -5.60
C VAL A 143 -12.36 8.45 -5.87
N ALA A 144 -13.12 8.83 -4.84
CA ALA A 144 -14.09 9.94 -4.93
C ALA A 144 -13.46 11.31 -4.64
N GLY A 145 -12.27 11.30 -4.02
CA GLY A 145 -11.38 12.45 -3.85
C GLY A 145 -9.94 11.97 -3.66
N GLY A 146 -8.97 12.84 -3.89
CA GLY A 146 -7.55 12.46 -4.01
C GLY A 146 -7.14 12.16 -5.46
N ASN A 147 -5.98 11.53 -5.62
CA ASN A 147 -5.35 11.27 -6.91
C ASN A 147 -5.14 9.78 -7.13
N ALA A 148 -5.44 9.29 -8.33
CA ALA A 148 -5.05 7.96 -8.75
C ALA A 148 -3.51 7.90 -8.84
N LEU A 149 -2.93 6.87 -8.23
CA LEU A 149 -1.48 6.66 -8.17
C LEU A 149 -1.02 5.57 -9.14
N VAL A 150 -1.72 4.43 -9.13
CA VAL A 150 -1.40 3.27 -9.97
C VAL A 150 -2.65 2.85 -10.74
N LEU A 151 -2.51 2.76 -12.06
CA LEU A 151 -3.60 2.50 -13.00
C LEU A 151 -3.39 1.17 -13.71
N SER A 152 -4.40 0.30 -13.72
CA SER A 152 -4.39 -0.93 -14.53
C SER A 152 -5.18 -0.71 -15.83
N SER A 153 -4.79 -1.40 -16.91
CA SER A 153 -5.61 -1.54 -18.13
C SER A 153 -6.59 -2.72 -18.08
N GLY A 154 -6.55 -3.49 -16.99
CA GLY A 154 -7.31 -4.72 -16.84
C GLY A 154 -8.79 -4.50 -16.54
N ILE A 155 -9.41 -5.56 -16.03
CA ILE A 155 -10.79 -5.56 -15.57
C ILE A 155 -10.89 -6.09 -14.14
N THR A 156 -11.90 -5.64 -13.41
CA THR A 156 -12.20 -6.23 -12.09
C THR A 156 -13.07 -7.48 -12.22
N LYS A 157 -12.90 -8.48 -11.35
CA LYS A 157 -13.83 -9.62 -11.18
C LYS A 157 -14.48 -9.51 -9.80
N PRO A 158 -15.81 -9.68 -9.68
CA PRO A 158 -16.73 -10.18 -10.72
C PRO A 158 -17.34 -9.08 -11.61
N LYS A 159 -17.24 -7.80 -11.24
CA LYS A 159 -18.03 -6.70 -11.84
C LYS A 159 -17.59 -6.26 -13.26
N LYS A 160 -16.44 -6.73 -13.77
CA LYS A 160 -15.87 -6.41 -15.09
C LYS A 160 -15.70 -4.91 -15.35
N ARG A 161 -15.41 -4.13 -14.31
CA ARG A 161 -15.08 -2.69 -14.46
C ARG A 161 -13.74 -2.57 -15.17
N LYS A 162 -13.67 -1.74 -16.21
CA LYS A 162 -12.45 -1.52 -17.00
C LYS A 162 -11.58 -0.44 -16.37
N ASN A 163 -10.28 -0.53 -16.64
CA ASN A 163 -9.26 0.45 -16.24
C ASN A 163 -9.29 0.79 -14.74
N PRO A 164 -9.26 -0.21 -13.84
CA PRO A 164 -9.36 0.07 -12.41
C PRO A 164 -8.13 0.80 -11.88
N ILE A 165 -8.36 1.67 -10.89
CA ILE A 165 -7.32 2.23 -10.03
C ILE A 165 -6.93 1.16 -9.02
N VAL A 166 -5.64 0.90 -8.86
CA VAL A 166 -5.10 -0.14 -7.95
C VAL A 166 -4.17 0.44 -6.87
N GLY A 167 -3.92 1.74 -6.95
CA GLY A 167 -3.31 2.53 -5.89
C GLY A 167 -3.78 3.97 -5.97
N ALA A 168 -3.98 4.61 -4.83
CA ALA A 168 -4.44 6.00 -4.74
C ALA A 168 -3.72 6.76 -3.63
N MET A 169 -3.74 8.08 -3.72
CA MET A 169 -3.20 8.99 -2.73
C MET A 169 -4.22 10.05 -2.35
N TYR A 170 -4.31 10.35 -1.06
CA TYR A 170 -5.05 11.47 -0.50
C TYR A 170 -4.09 12.39 0.26
N LYS A 171 -4.24 13.71 0.13
CA LYS A 171 -3.40 14.70 0.83
C LYS A 171 -4.25 15.54 1.77
N ASN A 172 -3.87 15.60 3.04
CA ASN A 172 -4.50 16.45 4.05
C ASN A 172 -3.49 16.73 5.19
N GLY A 173 -2.71 17.81 5.05
CA GLY A 173 -1.52 18.05 5.89
C GLY A 173 -0.36 17.14 5.46
N GLY A 174 -0.57 15.84 5.58
CA GLY A 174 0.31 14.76 5.16
C GLY A 174 -0.23 13.99 3.95
N GLU A 175 0.28 12.79 3.76
CA GLU A 175 -0.04 11.95 2.60
C GLU A 175 -0.50 10.56 3.04
N LEU A 176 -1.72 10.19 2.67
CA LEU A 176 -2.22 8.84 2.84
C LEU A 176 -2.21 8.12 1.49
N VAL A 177 -1.51 7.00 1.42
CA VAL A 177 -1.44 6.12 0.24
C VAL A 177 -2.20 4.84 0.54
N VAL A 178 -3.04 4.40 -0.39
CA VAL A 178 -3.76 3.13 -0.30
C VAL A 178 -3.46 2.30 -1.53
N LEU A 179 -3.05 1.05 -1.33
CA LEU A 179 -2.73 0.09 -2.38
C LEU A 179 -3.64 -1.13 -2.27
N GLY A 180 -4.08 -1.64 -3.41
CA GLY A 180 -4.93 -2.83 -3.46
C GLY A 180 -4.17 -4.15 -3.26
N THR A 181 -2.85 -4.10 -3.17
CA THR A 181 -1.97 -5.26 -2.94
C THR A 181 -0.77 -4.89 -2.06
N CYS A 182 -0.40 -5.81 -1.18
CA CYS A 182 0.78 -5.81 -0.33
C CYS A 182 1.97 -6.58 -0.93
N VAL A 183 1.74 -7.37 -1.99
CA VAL A 183 2.78 -8.28 -2.52
C VAL A 183 3.59 -7.68 -3.66
N PHE A 184 3.30 -6.46 -4.11
CA PHE A 184 4.08 -5.83 -5.19
C PHE A 184 5.56 -5.59 -4.81
N TRP A 185 5.87 -5.50 -3.51
CA TRP A 185 7.23 -5.34 -2.99
C TRP A 185 7.79 -6.59 -2.30
N ASP A 186 7.12 -7.74 -2.45
CA ASP A 186 7.59 -9.01 -1.91
C ASP A 186 8.84 -9.52 -2.67
N ASN A 187 9.45 -10.59 -2.16
CA ASN A 187 10.66 -11.17 -2.71
C ASN A 187 10.51 -11.64 -4.16
N TYR A 188 9.29 -11.98 -4.59
CA TYR A 188 9.03 -12.35 -5.97
C TYR A 188 8.91 -11.11 -6.86
N SER A 189 8.13 -10.13 -6.43
CA SER A 189 7.63 -9.03 -7.25
C SER A 189 8.54 -7.82 -7.27
N LEU A 190 9.35 -7.62 -6.23
CA LEU A 190 10.20 -6.43 -6.09
C LEU A 190 11.16 -6.26 -7.27
N ASP A 191 11.73 -7.37 -7.78
CA ASP A 191 12.68 -7.36 -8.89
C ASP A 191 12.00 -7.30 -10.27
N LEU A 192 10.67 -7.34 -10.32
CA LEU A 192 9.92 -7.34 -11.56
C LEU A 192 9.67 -5.91 -12.04
N VAL A 193 9.95 -5.68 -13.32
CA VAL A 193 9.66 -4.42 -14.00
C VAL A 193 10.24 -3.23 -13.21
N ASP A 194 9.47 -2.17 -12.94
CA ASP A 194 9.89 -1.01 -12.18
C ASP A 194 9.43 -1.04 -10.70
N ASN A 195 9.11 -2.21 -10.12
CA ASN A 195 8.55 -2.28 -8.76
C ASN A 195 9.48 -1.70 -7.67
N LYS A 196 10.81 -1.80 -7.84
CA LYS A 196 11.77 -1.12 -6.96
C LYS A 196 11.59 0.39 -6.93
N ILE A 197 11.23 0.99 -8.07
CA ILE A 197 11.01 2.45 -8.17
C ILE A 197 9.78 2.83 -7.36
N LEU A 198 8.66 2.10 -7.55
CA LEU A 198 7.45 2.33 -6.76
C LEU A 198 7.70 2.15 -5.26
N ALA A 199 8.32 1.04 -4.85
CA ALA A 199 8.62 0.79 -3.44
C ALA A 199 9.50 1.90 -2.82
N PHE A 200 10.56 2.31 -3.53
CA PHE A 200 11.44 3.39 -3.07
C PHE A 200 10.73 4.75 -2.99
N ASP A 201 9.91 5.09 -3.98
CA ASP A 201 9.21 6.37 -4.02
C ASP A 201 8.14 6.47 -2.92
N LEU A 202 7.47 5.36 -2.60
CA LEU A 202 6.54 5.23 -1.49
C LEU A 202 7.25 5.41 -0.13
N LEU A 203 8.37 4.74 0.08
CA LEU A 203 9.06 4.71 1.38
C LEU A 203 9.95 5.94 1.65
N THR A 204 10.18 6.80 0.65
CA THR A 204 11.09 7.96 0.82
C THR A 204 10.44 9.32 0.64
N GLY A 205 9.20 9.42 0.15
CA GLY A 205 8.59 10.72 -0.10
C GLY A 205 8.96 11.36 -1.44
N LYS A 206 10.02 10.91 -2.12
CA LYS A 206 10.79 11.78 -3.03
C LYS A 206 10.20 12.04 -4.42
N ARG A 207 9.19 11.29 -4.89
CA ARG A 207 8.75 11.36 -6.31
C ARG A 207 7.26 11.22 -6.57
N ILE A 208 6.41 11.25 -5.55
CA ILE A 208 4.96 11.27 -5.78
C ILE A 208 4.52 12.72 -5.99
N LYS A 209 4.79 13.24 -7.20
CA LYS A 209 4.31 14.56 -7.65
C LYS A 209 2.93 14.44 -8.27
#